data_AF-A0A2T6BS57-F1
#
_entry.id   AF-A0A2T6BS57-F1
#
_cell.length_a   1.000
_cell.length_b   1.000
_cell.length_c   1.000
_cell.angle_alpha   90.00
_cell.angle_beta   90.00
_cell.angle_gamma   90.00
#
_symmetry.space_group_name_H-M   'P 1'
#
loop_
_entity.id
_entity.type
_entity.pdbx_description
1 polymer ?
#
loop_
_entity_poly.entity_id
_entity_poly.type
_entity_poly.pdbx_seq_one_letter_code
_entity_poly.pdbx_strand_id
1 'polypeptide(L)' 'MADRNRAFRTGERVAEAGNYVSEAGEKAAYREGDEFRACPATGRETNWRREEEECGC' A
#
# COMPACT_ATOMS: atom_id res chain seq x y z
N MET A 1 -6.91 -1.79 -20.01
CA MET A 1 -7.73 -0.94 -19.13
C MET A 1 -7.77 -1.60 -17.76
N ALA A 2 -7.28 -0.92 -16.73
CA ALA A 2 -7.71 -1.00 -15.32
C ALA A 2 -6.56 -0.46 -14.46
N ASP A 3 -6.58 0.86 -14.23
CA ASP A 3 -6.25 1.55 -12.98
C ASP A 3 -5.21 0.88 -12.06
N ARG A 4 -3.94 0.81 -12.50
CA ARG A 4 -2.80 0.35 -11.68
C ARG A 4 -2.38 1.32 -10.57
N ASN A 5 -2.89 2.56 -10.59
CA ASN A 5 -2.73 3.52 -9.51
C ASN A 5 -3.81 3.35 -8.44
N ARG A 6 -3.92 2.14 -7.88
CA ARG A 6 -4.89 1.87 -6.81
C ARG A 6 -4.29 2.35 -5.49
N ALA A 7 -4.83 3.44 -4.97
CA ALA A 7 -4.57 3.88 -3.60
C ALA A 7 -5.44 3.05 -2.66
N PHE A 8 -4.79 2.37 -1.71
CA PHE A 8 -5.39 1.54 -0.68
C PHE A 8 -5.54 2.33 0.61
N ARG A 9 -6.64 2.16 1.35
CA ARG A 9 -6.83 2.86 2.63
C ARG A 9 -6.32 2.06 3.82
N THR A 10 -6.00 2.75 4.92
CA THR A 10 -5.74 2.09 6.22
C THR A 10 -6.94 1.25 6.64
N GLY A 11 -6.71 0.01 7.09
CA GLY A 11 -7.73 -0.99 7.39
C GLY A 11 -8.24 -1.76 6.17
N GLU A 12 -7.78 -1.44 4.96
CA GLU A 12 -8.10 -2.26 3.78
C GLU A 12 -7.25 -3.53 3.75
N ARG A 13 -7.80 -4.61 3.21
CA ARG A 13 -7.08 -5.87 3.07
C ARG A 13 -6.11 -5.78 1.88
N VAL A 14 -4.86 -6.13 2.13
CA VAL A 14 -3.77 -6.14 1.16
C VAL A 14 -4.05 -7.23 0.14
N ALA A 15 -4.28 -6.81 -1.10
CA ALA A 15 -4.60 -7.73 -2.19
C ALA A 15 -3.36 -8.51 -2.68
N GLU A 16 -2.18 -7.90 -2.60
CA GLU A 16 -0.93 -8.54 -3.03
C GLU A 16 0.20 -8.12 -2.10
N ALA A 17 1.08 -9.06 -1.76
CA ALA A 17 2.26 -8.78 -0.96
C ALA A 17 3.23 -7.87 -1.74
N GLY A 18 3.84 -6.92 -1.06
CA GLY A 18 4.81 -6.03 -1.68
C GLY A 18 5.12 -4.81 -0.83
N ASN A 19 5.89 -3.90 -1.41
CA ASN A 19 6.19 -2.62 -0.81
C ASN A 19 5.13 -1.59 -1.18
N TYR A 20 4.69 -0.85 -0.16
CA TYR A 20 3.72 0.21 -0.30
C TYR A 20 4.28 1.50 0.28
N VAL A 21 4.00 2.62 -0.38
CA VAL A 21 4.36 3.96 0.03
C VAL A 21 3.10 4.72 0.43
N SER A 22 3.10 5.28 1.63
CA SER A 22 2.01 6.13 2.11
C SER A 22 2.03 7.51 1.42
N GLU A 23 0.96 8.29 1.57
CA GLU A 23 0.91 9.68 1.09
C GLU A 23 2.01 10.58 1.68
N ALA A 24 2.51 10.23 2.86
CA ALA A 24 3.63 10.93 3.50
C ALA A 24 4.99 10.58 2.88
N GLY A 25 5.06 9.60 1.99
CA GLY A 25 6.31 9.08 1.43
C GLY A 25 6.96 7.96 2.24
N GLU A 26 6.31 7.51 3.32
CA GLU A 26 6.82 6.40 4.14
C GLU A 26 6.56 5.05 3.48
N LYS A 27 7.59 4.20 3.43
CA LYS A 27 7.52 2.87 2.83
C LYS A 27 7.27 1.81 3.90
N ALA A 28 6.33 0.91 3.63
CA ALA A 28 6.05 -0.25 4.48
C ALA A 28 5.80 -1.49 3.63
N ALA A 29 6.31 -2.62 4.11
CA ALA A 29 6.10 -3.92 3.49
C ALA A 29 4.81 -4.54 4.04
N TYR A 30 3.91 -4.94 3.15
CA TYR A 30 2.68 -5.61 3.49
C TYR A 30 2.62 -6.99 2.84
N ARG A 31 1.90 -7.92 3.48
CA ARG A 31 1.68 -9.27 2.97
C ARG A 31 0.27 -9.40 2.44
N GLU A 32 0.09 -10.24 1.43
CA GLU A 32 -1.23 -10.58 0.92
C GLU A 32 -2.12 -11.11 2.07
N GLY A 33 -3.32 -10.57 2.16
CA GLY A 33 -4.28 -10.89 3.21
C GLY A 33 -4.07 -10.16 4.53
N ASP A 34 -2.98 -9.39 4.70
CA ASP A 34 -2.78 -8.49 5.86
C ASP A 34 -3.65 -7.23 5.71
N GLU A 35 -3.72 -6.39 6.75
CA GLU A 35 -4.46 -5.12 6.71
C GLU A 35 -3.49 -3.94 6.71
N PHE A 36 -3.75 -2.95 5.86
CA PHE A 36 -2.95 -1.73 5.82
C PHE A 36 -3.00 -1.02 7.17
N ARG A 37 -1.84 -0.80 7.79
CA ARG A 37 -1.75 -0.14 9.10
C ARG A 37 -1.74 1.37 8.93
N ALA A 38 -1.98 2.08 10.02
CA ALA A 38 -1.82 3.53 10.06
C ALA A 38 -0.38 3.93 9.68
N CYS A 39 -0.21 5.16 9.19
CA CYS A 39 1.10 5.68 8.79
C CYS A 39 2.09 5.58 9.97
N PRO A 40 3.29 4.98 9.81
CA PRO A 40 4.26 4.87 10.89
C PRO A 40 4.78 6.23 11.38
N ALA A 41 4.81 7.24 10.51
CA ALA A 41 5.27 8.58 10.86
C ALA A 41 4.26 9.40 11.67
N THR A 42 2.96 9.28 11.35
CA THR A 42 1.91 10.12 11.97
C THR A 42 0.95 9.35 12.88
N GLY A 43 0.93 8.03 12.80
CA GLY A 43 -0.03 7.16 13.50
C GLY A 43 -1.48 7.32 13.03
N ARG A 44 -1.71 8.00 11.89
CA ARG A 44 -3.05 8.29 11.38
C ARG A 44 -3.38 7.45 10.15
N GLU A 45 -4.67 7.35 9.87
CA GLU A 45 -5.19 6.77 8.62
C GLU A 45 -4.57 7.50 7.44
N THR A 46 -3.97 6.73 6.53
CA THR A 46 -3.34 7.23 5.32
C THR A 46 -3.69 6.33 4.14
N ASN A 47 -3.50 6.85 2.93
CA ASN A 47 -3.56 6.04 1.73
C ASN A 47 -2.18 5.47 1.40
N TRP A 48 -2.16 4.18 1.11
CA TRP A 48 -1.02 3.40 0.68
C TRP A 48 -1.09 3.22 -0.82
N ARG A 49 0.02 3.44 -1.51
CA ARG A 49 0.19 3.16 -2.93
C ARG A 49 1.23 2.08 -3.07
N ARG A 50 1.01 1.08 -3.91
CA ARG A 50 2.06 0.08 -4.14
C ARG A 50 3.23 0.76 -4.84
N GLU A 51 4.44 0.46 -4.41
CA GLU A 51 5.64 0.70 -5.22
C GLU A 51 5.58 -0.37 -6.31
N GLU A 52 5.07 -0.01 -7.49
CA GLU A 52 4.95 -0.93 -8.63
C GLU A 52 6.34 -1.47 -8.99
N GLU A 53 6.67 -2.65 -8.49
CA GLU A 53 7.69 -3.49 -9.09
C GLU A 53 7.02 -4.19 -10.28
N GLU A 54 7.27 -3.63 -11.46
CA GLU A 54 6.92 -4.12 -12.78
C GLU A 54 7.06 -5.65 -12.91
N CYS A 55 5.98 -6.39 -12.64
CA CYS A 55 5.89 -7.78 -13.07
C CYS A 55 5.55 -7.79 -14.56
N GLY A 56 6.60 -7.68 -15.38
CA GLY A 56 6.56 -8.07 -16.78
C GLY A 56 6.30 -9.56 -16.86
N CYS A 57 5.11 -9.92 -17.34
CA CYS A 57 4.80 -11.23 -17.90
C CYS A 57 4.06 -11.01 -19.22
#